data_AF-A0A3D8ISN1-F1
#
_entry.id   AF-A0A3D8ISN1-F1
#
_cell.length_a   1.000
_cell.length_b   1.000
_cell.length_c   1.000
_cell.angle_alpha   90.00
_cell.angle_beta   90.00
_cell.angle_gamma   90.00
#
_symmetry.space_group_name_H-M   'P 1'
#
loop_
_entity.id
_entity.type
_entity.pdbx_description
1 polymer ?
#
loop_
_entity_poly.entity_id
_entity_poly.type
_entity_poly.pdbx_seq_one_letter_code
_entity_poly.pdbx_strand_id
1 'polypeptide(L)'
;MKLNSLRADIVLMTTPQLEVLQIKRSKGVKHYCHIIHSLPHVDNYEVFALDYFDSIFTNSPIHNDFIRQVEKVRNLPTKQITITGCTYLDVLDSKLKKFQAQLAKNEILIYENQEIKPITSFFTNKADSDKYTILISPSWGREAILSKYGMKVISPLIDSNFNIIIRPHPQTYISESHILENLKAQTKDCPNIKWDSNIDNIYAMQEADLMLGDFSGILFDFLCLFSKPIATMEFNFNITGYDLEDIYDTPWVKGALQKIGRSIKDEEIPNLASVLESFLEDKSGILNKNIAEMKELLWHYQGTSAEVSTKELLKIHRNILESSLGEKYSIYQHLSCLNAILDSTTMYQTKDSNISENEMRNNIFSNQLQNKAQTAYNYSFVSNVGGGQ
;
A
#
# COMPACT_ATOMS: atom_id res chain seq x y z
N MET A 1 8.08 -12.24 21.75
CA MET A 1 9.41 -11.60 21.64
C MET A 1 9.29 -10.19 22.19
N LYS A 2 10.13 -9.76 23.14
CA LYS A 2 10.07 -8.36 23.61
C LYS A 2 10.91 -7.50 22.65
N LEU A 3 10.28 -6.55 21.94
CA LEU A 3 10.95 -5.71 20.95
C LEU A 3 12.06 -4.83 21.56
N ASN A 4 11.99 -4.55 22.86
CA ASN A 4 12.93 -3.69 23.58
C ASN A 4 14.35 -4.28 23.79
N SER A 5 14.54 -5.58 23.52
CA SER A 5 15.86 -6.24 23.60
C SER A 5 16.45 -6.57 22.22
N LEU A 6 15.79 -6.15 21.13
CA LEU A 6 16.21 -6.44 19.76
C LEU A 6 17.55 -5.76 19.44
N ARG A 7 18.43 -6.40 18.67
CA ARG A 7 19.65 -5.79 18.14
C ARG A 7 19.64 -5.96 16.62
N ALA A 8 19.58 -4.84 15.91
CA ALA A 8 19.55 -4.80 14.45
C ALA A 8 19.93 -3.38 13.99
N ASP A 9 20.49 -3.22 12.80
CA ASP A 9 20.70 -1.85 12.30
C ASP A 9 19.36 -1.20 11.92
N ILE A 10 18.49 -1.94 11.25
CA ILE A 10 17.18 -1.46 10.80
C ILE A 10 16.09 -2.43 11.25
N VAL A 11 14.95 -1.87 11.68
CA VAL A 11 13.72 -2.61 11.95
C VAL A 11 12.62 -2.02 11.07
N LEU A 12 12.10 -2.82 10.14
CA LEU A 12 10.95 -2.48 9.31
C LEU A 12 9.68 -3.07 9.91
N MET A 13 8.63 -2.26 10.06
CA MET A 13 7.38 -2.67 10.70
C MET A 13 6.17 -2.15 9.94
N THR A 14 5.11 -2.94 9.90
CA THR A 14 3.77 -2.51 9.46
C THR A 14 2.88 -2.07 10.62
N THR A 15 3.24 -2.45 11.84
CA THR A 15 2.51 -2.07 13.06
C THR A 15 2.91 -0.65 13.49
N PRO A 16 1.95 0.26 13.71
CA PRO A 16 2.22 1.62 14.20
C PRO A 16 2.50 1.65 15.72
N GLN A 17 2.54 2.85 16.31
CA GLN A 17 2.62 3.13 17.75
C GLN A 17 3.91 2.65 18.44
N LEU A 18 5.03 2.76 17.74
CA LEU A 18 6.36 2.65 18.33
C LEU A 18 6.52 3.67 19.46
N GLU A 19 7.10 3.28 20.60
CA GLU A 19 7.26 4.06 21.84
C GLU A 19 6.00 4.54 22.57
N VAL A 20 4.81 4.28 22.07
CA VAL A 20 3.57 4.73 22.74
C VAL A 20 3.21 3.78 23.89
N LEU A 21 2.71 2.59 23.58
CA LEU A 21 2.22 1.62 24.57
C LEU A 21 3.22 0.47 24.78
N GLN A 22 2.91 -0.72 24.27
CA GLN A 22 3.65 -1.95 24.54
C GLN A 22 4.91 -2.11 23.66
N ILE A 23 4.94 -1.46 22.50
CA ILE A 23 6.03 -1.52 21.54
C ILE A 23 7.05 -0.44 21.90
N LYS A 24 8.13 -0.83 22.59
CA LYS A 24 9.23 0.08 22.95
C LYS A 24 10.41 -0.08 22.00
N ARG A 25 11.09 1.02 21.67
CA ARG A 25 12.36 1.04 20.95
C ARG A 25 13.40 0.29 21.75
N SER A 26 14.25 -0.45 21.04
CA SER A 26 15.44 -1.04 21.62
C SER A 26 16.62 -0.11 21.42
N LYS A 27 17.46 0.02 22.46
CA LYS A 27 18.77 0.69 22.36
C LYS A 27 19.72 0.00 21.38
N GLY A 28 19.45 -1.27 21.07
CA GLY A 28 20.19 -2.06 20.09
C GLY A 28 19.77 -1.83 18.64
N VAL A 29 18.74 -1.01 18.39
CA VAL A 29 18.26 -0.69 17.05
C VAL A 29 18.67 0.72 16.66
N LYS A 30 19.22 0.89 15.45
CA LYS A 30 19.70 2.18 14.96
C LYS A 30 18.62 2.98 14.22
N HIS A 31 17.74 2.30 13.49
CA HIS A 31 16.71 2.94 12.68
C HIS A 31 15.42 2.12 12.63
N TYR A 32 14.28 2.75 12.89
CA TYR A 32 12.95 2.16 12.76
C TYR A 32 12.22 2.74 11.55
N CYS A 33 11.82 1.87 10.64
CA CYS A 33 11.01 2.18 9.48
C CYS A 33 9.57 1.71 9.70
N HIS A 34 8.59 2.56 9.46
CA HIS A 34 7.23 2.12 9.22
C HIS A 34 7.01 1.92 7.72
N ILE A 35 6.38 0.83 7.31
CA ILE A 35 5.84 0.66 5.96
C ILE A 35 4.33 0.46 6.08
N ILE A 36 3.58 1.23 5.33
CA ILE A 36 2.12 1.16 5.37
C ILE A 36 1.60 -0.25 5.06
N HIS A 37 0.46 -0.60 5.63
CA HIS A 37 -0.16 -1.92 5.50
C HIS A 37 -1.45 -1.92 4.69
N SER A 38 -1.86 -0.77 4.17
CA SER A 38 -3.08 -0.57 3.38
C SER A 38 -2.93 0.64 2.46
N LEU A 39 -3.65 0.66 1.35
CA LEU A 39 -3.62 1.77 0.39
C LEU A 39 -4.21 3.12 0.85
N PRO A 40 -5.28 3.17 1.68
CA PRO A 40 -5.88 4.43 2.09
C PRO A 40 -4.91 5.34 2.84
N HIS A 41 -5.28 6.62 2.89
CA HIS A 41 -4.57 7.64 3.66
C HIS A 41 -4.41 7.22 5.14
N VAL A 42 -3.32 7.68 5.79
CA VAL A 42 -2.91 7.29 7.16
C VAL A 42 -3.54 8.16 8.25
N ASP A 43 -4.51 8.98 7.90
CA ASP A 43 -5.17 9.93 8.81
C ASP A 43 -6.06 9.21 9.82
N ASN A 44 -6.63 8.09 9.42
CA ASN A 44 -7.38 7.19 10.28
C ASN A 44 -6.48 6.24 11.11
N TYR A 45 -5.19 6.53 11.27
CA TYR A 45 -4.35 5.83 12.23
C TYR A 45 -4.60 6.39 13.64
N GLU A 46 -4.52 5.54 14.66
CA GLU A 46 -4.69 5.97 16.05
C GLU A 46 -3.66 7.03 16.45
N VAL A 47 -3.98 7.85 17.46
CA VAL A 47 -3.07 8.91 17.93
C VAL A 47 -1.66 8.36 18.19
N PHE A 48 -0.64 9.13 17.75
CA PHE A 48 0.79 8.85 17.88
C PHE A 48 1.27 7.66 17.03
N ALA A 49 0.51 7.24 16.02
CA ALA A 49 0.81 6.04 15.25
C ALA A 49 2.18 6.08 14.57
N LEU A 50 2.58 7.22 14.02
CA LEU A 50 3.82 7.34 13.24
C LEU A 50 4.91 8.14 13.97
N ASP A 51 4.62 8.75 15.12
CA ASP A 51 5.41 9.81 15.74
C ASP A 51 6.87 9.46 16.02
N TYR A 52 7.13 8.20 16.41
CA TYR A 52 8.43 7.75 16.90
C TYR A 52 9.22 6.90 15.90
N PHE A 53 8.78 6.83 14.65
CA PHE A 53 9.57 6.21 13.57
C PHE A 53 10.58 7.19 12.99
N ASP A 54 11.71 6.66 12.52
CA ASP A 54 12.76 7.45 11.88
C ASP A 54 12.45 7.70 10.39
N SER A 55 11.81 6.72 9.74
CA SER A 55 11.33 6.85 8.35
C SER A 55 9.98 6.17 8.10
N ILE A 56 9.23 6.70 7.13
CA ILE A 56 7.92 6.20 6.71
C ILE A 56 7.96 5.86 5.21
N PHE A 57 7.66 4.61 4.87
CA PHE A 57 7.57 4.08 3.52
C PHE A 57 6.09 4.06 3.10
N THR A 58 5.74 4.85 2.09
CA THR A 58 4.36 5.05 1.63
C THR A 58 4.12 4.51 0.23
N ASN A 59 2.87 4.25 -0.13
CA ASN A 59 2.46 3.87 -1.49
C ASN A 59 2.25 5.09 -2.40
N SER A 60 2.05 6.27 -1.83
CA SER A 60 1.52 7.44 -2.53
C SER A 60 1.98 8.76 -1.89
N PRO A 61 2.02 9.88 -2.63
CA PRO A 61 2.26 11.19 -2.04
C PRO A 61 1.13 11.70 -1.14
N ILE A 62 -0.07 11.08 -1.15
CA ILE A 62 -1.23 11.58 -0.40
C ILE A 62 -0.96 11.77 1.10
N HIS A 63 -0.05 11.00 1.69
CA HIS A 63 0.25 11.03 3.13
C HIS A 63 1.17 12.17 3.55
N ASN A 64 1.93 12.74 2.60
CA ASN A 64 3.08 13.59 2.92
C ASN A 64 2.68 14.83 3.72
N ASP A 65 1.68 15.55 3.22
CA ASP A 65 1.23 16.81 3.84
C ASP A 65 0.67 16.57 5.23
N PHE A 66 -0.08 15.47 5.41
CA PHE A 66 -0.63 15.10 6.71
C PHE A 66 0.47 14.78 7.72
N ILE A 67 1.46 13.95 7.35
CA ILE A 67 2.57 13.61 8.25
C ILE A 67 3.34 14.88 8.65
N ARG A 68 3.56 15.82 7.72
CA ARG A 68 4.20 17.11 8.04
C ARG A 68 3.36 17.98 8.96
N GLN A 69 2.04 17.95 8.81
CA GLN A 69 1.13 18.69 9.69
C GLN A 69 1.16 18.12 11.12
N VAL A 70 1.11 16.79 11.27
CA VAL A 70 1.27 16.12 12.59
C VAL A 70 2.60 16.48 13.23
N GLU A 71 3.71 16.41 12.48
CA GLU A 71 5.04 16.80 12.98
C GLU A 71 5.08 18.23 13.48
N LYS A 72 4.42 19.16 12.77
CA LYS A 72 4.35 20.56 13.16
C LYS A 72 3.51 20.76 14.42
N VAL A 73 2.32 20.18 14.49
CA VAL A 73 1.38 20.35 15.61
C VAL A 73 1.96 19.78 16.91
N ARG A 74 2.65 18.64 16.81
CA ARG A 74 3.23 17.93 17.98
C ARG A 74 4.70 18.26 18.23
N ASN A 75 5.30 19.18 17.47
CA ASN A 75 6.72 19.56 17.55
C ASN A 75 7.68 18.35 17.47
N LEU A 76 7.44 17.47 16.49
CA LEU A 76 8.20 16.24 16.28
C LEU A 76 9.40 16.48 15.34
N PRO A 77 10.45 15.63 15.44
CA PRO A 77 11.49 15.59 14.43
C PRO A 77 10.93 15.24 13.05
N THR A 78 11.46 15.90 12.02
CA THR A 78 11.14 15.62 10.62
C THR A 78 11.62 14.22 10.23
N LYS A 79 10.69 13.36 9.82
CA LYS A 79 10.97 12.00 9.38
C LYS A 79 11.36 11.96 7.91
N GLN A 80 12.12 10.93 7.54
CA GLN A 80 12.33 10.59 6.13
C GLN A 80 11.06 9.92 5.60
N ILE A 81 10.36 10.58 4.67
CA ILE A 81 9.22 9.99 3.97
C ILE A 81 9.70 9.54 2.59
N THR A 82 9.39 8.32 2.18
CA THR A 82 9.75 7.82 0.86
C THR A 82 8.62 7.01 0.27
N ILE A 83 8.27 7.33 -0.99
CA ILE A 83 7.26 6.58 -1.73
C ILE A 83 7.95 5.32 -2.26
N THR A 84 7.52 4.16 -1.79
CA THR A 84 8.09 2.85 -2.16
C THR A 84 7.06 1.89 -2.77
N GLY A 85 5.80 2.33 -2.90
CA GLY A 85 4.72 1.51 -3.44
C GLY A 85 4.07 0.61 -2.39
N CYS A 86 3.41 -0.46 -2.83
CA CYS A 86 2.64 -1.36 -1.98
C CYS A 86 3.10 -2.81 -2.18
N THR A 87 3.95 -3.31 -1.27
CA THR A 87 4.62 -4.61 -1.42
C THR A 87 3.66 -5.79 -1.40
N TYR A 88 2.65 -5.80 -0.53
CA TYR A 88 1.68 -6.90 -0.49
C TYR A 88 0.76 -6.90 -1.72
N LEU A 89 0.46 -5.72 -2.27
CA LEU A 89 -0.41 -5.62 -3.44
C LEU A 89 0.28 -6.16 -4.70
N ASP A 90 1.59 -5.96 -4.83
CA ASP A 90 2.40 -6.60 -5.89
C ASP A 90 2.37 -8.13 -5.80
N VAL A 91 2.35 -8.68 -4.57
CA VAL A 91 2.18 -10.13 -4.34
C VAL A 91 0.78 -10.58 -4.75
N LEU A 92 -0.26 -9.83 -4.36
CA LEU A 92 -1.65 -10.13 -4.75
C LEU A 92 -1.84 -10.07 -6.27
N ASP A 93 -1.28 -9.06 -6.94
CA ASP A 93 -1.31 -8.93 -8.40
C ASP A 93 -0.59 -10.10 -9.09
N SER A 94 0.56 -10.52 -8.54
CA SER A 94 1.28 -11.69 -9.04
C SER A 94 0.47 -12.98 -8.89
N LYS A 95 -0.23 -13.16 -7.76
CA LYS A 95 -1.14 -14.29 -7.56
C LYS A 95 -2.34 -14.21 -8.51
N LEU A 96 -2.90 -13.02 -8.68
CA LEU A 96 -4.03 -12.77 -9.57
C LEU A 96 -3.69 -13.09 -11.03
N LYS A 97 -2.55 -12.63 -11.53
CA LYS A 97 -2.07 -12.94 -12.89
C LYS A 97 -1.91 -14.44 -13.11
N LYS A 98 -1.39 -15.17 -12.12
CA LYS A 98 -1.31 -16.64 -12.17
C LYS A 98 -2.70 -17.28 -12.23
N PHE A 99 -3.61 -16.82 -11.39
CA PHE A 99 -4.99 -17.30 -11.36
C PHE A 99 -5.73 -17.04 -12.67
N GLN A 100 -5.61 -15.83 -13.24
CA GLN A 100 -6.18 -15.48 -14.54
C GLN A 100 -5.59 -16.30 -15.69
N ALA A 101 -4.29 -16.58 -15.67
CA ALA A 101 -3.65 -17.46 -16.65
C ALA A 101 -4.15 -18.90 -16.57
N GLN A 102 -4.44 -19.42 -15.37
CA GLN A 102 -5.04 -20.75 -15.17
C GLN A 102 -6.48 -20.80 -15.67
N LEU A 103 -7.28 -19.77 -15.35
CA LEU A 103 -8.65 -19.61 -15.85
C LEU A 103 -8.69 -19.65 -17.39
N ALA A 104 -7.79 -18.92 -18.05
CA ALA A 104 -7.73 -18.86 -19.51
C ALA A 104 -7.38 -20.20 -20.18
N LYS A 105 -6.74 -21.12 -19.46
CA LYS A 105 -6.36 -22.45 -19.96
C LYS A 105 -7.39 -23.54 -19.67
N ASN A 106 -8.52 -23.21 -19.02
CA ASN A 106 -9.46 -24.19 -18.47
C ASN A 106 -8.76 -25.22 -17.55
N GLU A 107 -7.63 -24.85 -16.92
CA GLU A 107 -6.92 -25.70 -15.96
C GLU A 107 -7.59 -25.51 -14.60
N ILE A 108 -8.63 -26.32 -14.32
CA ILE A 108 -9.53 -26.20 -13.16
C ILE A 108 -8.85 -26.67 -11.86
N LEU A 109 -7.57 -26.36 -11.60
CA LEU A 109 -6.88 -26.86 -10.40
C LEU A 109 -6.01 -25.77 -9.76
N ILE A 110 -6.33 -25.41 -8.51
CA ILE A 110 -5.43 -24.67 -7.62
C ILE A 110 -4.80 -25.61 -6.60
N TYR A 111 -3.52 -25.40 -6.29
CA TYR A 111 -2.80 -26.14 -5.26
C TYR A 111 -2.80 -25.31 -3.97
N GLU A 112 -3.54 -25.78 -2.96
CA GLU A 112 -3.56 -25.18 -1.62
C GLU A 112 -3.22 -26.28 -0.61
N ASN A 113 -2.17 -26.10 0.20
CA ASN A 113 -1.71 -27.12 1.17
C ASN A 113 -1.52 -28.54 0.61
N GLN A 114 -1.05 -28.67 -0.64
CA GLN A 114 -0.91 -29.94 -1.37
C GLN A 114 -2.23 -30.64 -1.73
N GLU A 115 -3.38 -30.00 -1.53
CA GLU A 115 -4.67 -30.46 -2.03
C GLU A 115 -5.04 -29.75 -3.34
N ILE A 116 -5.62 -30.52 -4.25
CA ILE A 116 -6.15 -30.04 -5.52
C ILE A 116 -7.59 -29.61 -5.28
N LYS A 117 -7.88 -28.31 -5.37
CA LYS A 117 -9.26 -27.80 -5.37
C LYS A 117 -9.64 -27.32 -6.77
N PRO A 118 -10.91 -27.52 -7.20
CA PRO A 118 -11.39 -26.88 -8.42
C PRO A 118 -11.22 -25.36 -8.30
N ILE A 119 -10.93 -24.69 -9.43
CA ILE A 119 -11.00 -23.22 -9.49
C ILE A 119 -12.30 -22.80 -8.81
N THR A 120 -12.19 -21.99 -7.76
CA THR A 120 -13.33 -21.48 -6.98
C THR A 120 -14.10 -20.48 -7.82
N SER A 121 -14.78 -20.97 -8.84
CA SER A 121 -15.93 -20.28 -9.43
C SER A 121 -17.07 -20.46 -8.43
N PHE A 122 -17.58 -19.35 -7.93
CA PHE A 122 -18.70 -19.35 -6.98
C PHE A 122 -20.01 -19.69 -7.70
N PHE A 123 -20.14 -19.24 -8.96
CA PHE A 123 -21.31 -19.48 -9.80
C PHE A 123 -20.91 -20.06 -11.17
N THR A 124 -21.50 -21.20 -11.52
CA THR A 124 -21.27 -21.89 -12.80
C THR A 124 -21.74 -21.07 -13.99
N ASN A 125 -21.03 -21.15 -15.12
CA ASN A 125 -21.39 -20.51 -16.41
C ASN A 125 -21.55 -18.99 -16.34
N LYS A 126 -20.78 -18.30 -15.50
CA LYS A 126 -20.82 -16.83 -15.42
C LYS A 126 -20.60 -16.16 -16.78
N ALA A 127 -19.71 -16.69 -17.62
CA ALA A 127 -19.43 -16.14 -18.94
C ALA A 127 -20.65 -16.14 -19.89
N ASP A 128 -21.62 -17.03 -19.65
CA ASP A 128 -22.86 -17.15 -20.43
C ASP A 128 -24.06 -16.54 -19.69
N SER A 129 -23.84 -15.88 -18.55
CA SER A 129 -24.88 -15.36 -17.66
C SER A 129 -24.86 -13.84 -17.65
N ASP A 130 -25.99 -13.20 -17.97
CA ASP A 130 -26.20 -11.75 -17.88
C ASP A 130 -26.32 -11.22 -16.43
N LYS A 131 -25.85 -11.99 -15.44
CA LYS A 131 -26.00 -11.68 -14.01
C LYS A 131 -24.75 -11.00 -13.46
N TYR A 132 -24.92 -9.81 -12.90
CA TYR A 132 -23.87 -9.20 -12.11
C TYR A 132 -23.63 -9.98 -10.81
N THR A 133 -22.36 -10.00 -10.38
CA THR A 133 -21.93 -10.58 -9.11
C THR A 133 -21.57 -9.48 -8.12
N ILE A 134 -22.25 -9.43 -6.98
CA ILE A 134 -21.99 -8.47 -5.89
C ILE A 134 -21.21 -9.18 -4.79
N LEU A 135 -20.05 -8.63 -4.44
CA LEU A 135 -19.25 -9.09 -3.32
C LEU A 135 -19.51 -8.24 -2.08
N ILE A 136 -20.14 -8.81 -1.07
CA ILE A 136 -20.32 -8.19 0.24
C ILE A 136 -19.10 -8.51 1.10
N SER A 137 -18.25 -7.50 1.32
CA SER A 137 -16.98 -7.61 2.10
C SER A 137 -17.04 -6.73 3.36
N PRO A 138 -17.75 -7.18 4.40
CA PRO A 138 -17.91 -6.42 5.64
C PRO A 138 -16.63 -6.45 6.48
N SER A 139 -16.40 -5.37 7.24
CA SER A 139 -15.48 -5.37 8.38
C SER A 139 -16.04 -6.21 9.54
N TRP A 140 -15.50 -6.02 10.75
CA TRP A 140 -15.97 -6.67 11.97
C TRP A 140 -16.35 -5.62 13.02
N GLY A 141 -17.16 -6.03 14.00
CA GLY A 141 -17.62 -5.16 15.08
C GLY A 141 -18.99 -4.52 14.81
N ARG A 142 -19.51 -3.81 15.82
CA ARG A 142 -20.93 -3.39 15.87
C ARG A 142 -21.40 -2.53 14.70
N GLU A 143 -20.53 -1.70 14.15
CA GLU A 143 -20.85 -0.82 13.02
C GLU A 143 -20.60 -1.46 11.64
N ALA A 144 -20.04 -2.68 11.58
CA ALA A 144 -19.83 -3.39 10.32
C ALA A 144 -21.17 -3.85 9.71
N ILE A 145 -21.23 -4.01 8.39
CA ILE A 145 -22.48 -4.24 7.66
C ILE A 145 -23.29 -5.43 8.22
N LEU A 146 -22.63 -6.56 8.46
CA LEU A 146 -23.33 -7.77 8.93
C LEU A 146 -23.83 -7.64 10.36
N SER A 147 -23.06 -6.99 11.24
CA SER A 147 -23.45 -6.82 12.64
C SER A 147 -24.56 -5.77 12.80
N LYS A 148 -24.52 -4.69 12.01
CA LYS A 148 -25.49 -3.61 12.07
C LYS A 148 -26.79 -3.90 11.32
N TYR A 149 -26.68 -4.43 10.09
CA TYR A 149 -27.82 -4.61 9.20
C TYR A 149 -28.22 -6.08 9.02
N GLY A 150 -27.25 -6.99 8.97
CA GLY A 150 -27.48 -8.43 8.81
C GLY A 150 -28.40 -8.73 7.62
N MET A 151 -29.50 -9.45 7.88
CA MET A 151 -30.47 -9.79 6.84
C MET A 151 -31.14 -8.57 6.19
N LYS A 152 -31.17 -7.39 6.82
CA LYS A 152 -31.76 -6.20 6.17
C LYS A 152 -31.06 -5.84 4.86
N VAL A 153 -29.74 -6.02 4.78
CA VAL A 153 -28.96 -5.81 3.55
C VAL A 153 -28.99 -7.03 2.63
N ILE A 154 -29.09 -8.24 3.19
CA ILE A 154 -29.05 -9.48 2.39
C ILE A 154 -30.41 -9.76 1.72
N SER A 155 -31.52 -9.59 2.42
CA SER A 155 -32.87 -9.92 1.94
C SER A 155 -33.23 -9.27 0.60
N PRO A 156 -33.00 -7.96 0.37
CA PRO A 156 -33.28 -7.33 -0.92
C PRO A 156 -32.48 -7.91 -2.08
N LEU A 157 -31.36 -8.59 -1.80
CA LEU A 157 -30.47 -9.18 -2.80
C LEU A 157 -30.82 -10.64 -3.09
N ILE A 158 -31.49 -11.35 -2.19
CA ILE A 158 -31.92 -12.75 -2.39
C ILE A 158 -32.85 -12.84 -3.61
N ASP A 159 -33.83 -11.95 -3.70
CA ASP A 159 -34.85 -11.96 -4.75
C ASP A 159 -34.41 -11.22 -6.04
N SER A 160 -33.15 -10.76 -6.08
CA SER A 160 -32.59 -10.02 -7.21
C SER A 160 -32.02 -10.96 -8.28
N ASN A 161 -31.74 -10.41 -9.47
CA ASN A 161 -31.03 -11.14 -10.51
C ASN A 161 -29.50 -11.24 -10.27
N PHE A 162 -29.02 -10.77 -9.11
CA PHE A 162 -27.60 -10.81 -8.79
C PHE A 162 -27.17 -12.16 -8.22
N ASN A 163 -25.93 -12.50 -8.54
CA ASN A 163 -25.13 -13.45 -7.79
C ASN A 163 -24.46 -12.72 -6.62
N ILE A 164 -24.45 -13.29 -5.42
CA ILE A 164 -23.94 -12.66 -4.21
C ILE A 164 -22.85 -13.52 -3.58
N ILE A 165 -21.67 -12.96 -3.41
CA ILE A 165 -20.60 -13.56 -2.62
C ILE A 165 -20.50 -12.79 -1.30
N ILE A 166 -20.62 -13.46 -0.18
CA ILE A 166 -20.46 -12.86 1.16
C ILE A 166 -19.13 -13.34 1.73
N ARG A 167 -18.19 -12.42 1.93
CA ARG A 167 -16.85 -12.70 2.45
C ARG A 167 -16.58 -11.91 3.74
N PRO A 168 -16.99 -12.44 4.92
CA PRO A 168 -16.75 -11.76 6.18
C PRO A 168 -15.27 -11.61 6.51
N HIS A 169 -14.91 -10.55 7.24
CA HIS A 169 -13.57 -10.42 7.80
C HIS A 169 -13.23 -11.63 8.70
N PRO A 170 -11.99 -12.17 8.68
CA PRO A 170 -11.61 -13.32 9.51
C PRO A 170 -11.90 -13.13 11.01
N GLN A 171 -11.73 -11.91 11.52
CA GLN A 171 -12.04 -11.56 12.90
C GLN A 171 -13.52 -11.75 13.27
N THR A 172 -14.46 -11.63 12.32
CA THR A 172 -15.89 -11.86 12.55
C THR A 172 -16.16 -13.32 12.90
N TYR A 173 -15.42 -14.27 12.31
CA TYR A 173 -15.52 -15.70 12.66
C TYR A 173 -15.10 -16.01 14.11
N ILE A 174 -14.28 -15.14 14.70
CA ILE A 174 -13.78 -15.30 16.07
C ILE A 174 -14.68 -14.56 17.07
N SER A 175 -14.95 -13.29 16.78
CA SER A 175 -15.63 -12.37 17.72
C SER A 175 -17.15 -12.36 17.60
N GLU A 176 -17.69 -12.79 16.45
CA GLU A 176 -19.09 -12.60 16.07
C GLU A 176 -19.65 -13.86 15.37
N SER A 177 -19.14 -15.05 15.73
CA SER A 177 -19.48 -16.32 15.07
C SER A 177 -20.98 -16.61 15.01
N HIS A 178 -21.71 -16.31 16.09
CA HIS A 178 -23.17 -16.48 16.18
C HIS A 178 -23.95 -15.69 15.12
N ILE A 179 -23.47 -14.49 14.74
CA ILE A 179 -24.08 -13.69 13.67
C ILE A 179 -23.91 -14.45 12.34
N LEU A 180 -22.70 -14.92 12.06
CA LEU A 180 -22.40 -15.66 10.82
C LEU A 180 -23.18 -16.96 10.73
N GLU A 181 -23.26 -17.74 11.80
CA GLU A 181 -24.02 -18.99 11.84
C GLU A 181 -25.50 -18.75 11.55
N ASN A 182 -26.10 -17.72 12.15
CA ASN A 182 -27.48 -17.35 11.92
C ASN A 182 -27.73 -16.90 10.46
N LEU A 183 -26.89 -16.00 9.93
CA LEU A 183 -27.04 -15.53 8.55
C LEU A 183 -26.81 -16.65 7.54
N LYS A 184 -25.84 -17.55 7.77
CA LYS A 184 -25.63 -18.75 6.94
C LYS A 184 -26.84 -19.68 6.98
N ALA A 185 -27.43 -19.89 8.15
CA ALA A 185 -28.63 -20.73 8.27
C ALA A 185 -29.83 -20.14 7.50
N GLN A 186 -30.02 -18.82 7.55
CA GLN A 186 -31.09 -18.11 6.83
C GLN A 186 -30.87 -18.07 5.31
N THR A 187 -29.62 -18.16 4.84
CA THR A 187 -29.27 -18.09 3.42
C THR A 187 -28.90 -19.44 2.79
N LYS A 188 -29.02 -20.54 3.54
CA LYS A 188 -28.53 -21.88 3.12
C LYS A 188 -29.18 -22.39 1.83
N ASP A 189 -30.44 -22.05 1.61
CA ASP A 189 -31.26 -22.51 0.49
C ASP A 189 -31.30 -21.48 -0.66
N CYS A 190 -30.58 -20.35 -0.53
CA CYS A 190 -30.51 -19.30 -1.55
C CYS A 190 -29.43 -19.66 -2.60
N PRO A 191 -29.80 -20.06 -3.84
CA PRO A 191 -28.85 -20.54 -4.82
C PRO A 191 -27.92 -19.44 -5.35
N ASN A 192 -28.36 -18.19 -5.29
CA ASN A 192 -27.60 -17.01 -5.69
C ASN A 192 -26.68 -16.46 -4.57
N ILE A 193 -26.59 -17.10 -3.40
CA ILE A 193 -25.69 -16.69 -2.32
C ILE A 193 -24.60 -17.73 -2.12
N LYS A 194 -23.35 -17.27 -2.06
CA LYS A 194 -22.18 -18.08 -1.66
C LYS A 194 -21.42 -17.39 -0.55
N TRP A 195 -20.99 -18.17 0.44
CA TRP A 195 -20.14 -17.68 1.52
C TRP A 195 -18.69 -18.05 1.22
N ASP A 196 -17.80 -17.06 1.31
CA ASP A 196 -16.37 -17.23 1.05
C ASP A 196 -15.55 -17.14 2.35
N SER A 197 -14.64 -18.10 2.49
CA SER A 197 -13.64 -18.17 3.56
C SER A 197 -12.27 -18.62 3.04
N ASN A 198 -12.03 -18.53 1.73
CA ASN A 198 -10.72 -18.84 1.16
C ASN A 198 -9.65 -17.90 1.73
N ILE A 199 -8.41 -18.40 1.86
CA ILE A 199 -7.30 -17.61 2.42
C ILE A 199 -7.08 -16.36 1.59
N ASP A 200 -6.93 -16.54 0.28
CA ASP A 200 -6.79 -15.42 -0.66
C ASP A 200 -8.16 -14.86 -1.07
N ASN A 201 -8.27 -13.54 -1.06
CA ASN A 201 -9.48 -12.78 -1.42
C ASN A 201 -9.67 -12.61 -2.93
N ILE A 202 -8.59 -12.79 -3.71
CA ILE A 202 -8.58 -12.51 -5.15
C ILE A 202 -9.59 -13.35 -5.93
N TYR A 203 -10.00 -14.51 -5.43
CA TYR A 203 -10.97 -15.38 -6.10
C TYR A 203 -12.36 -14.75 -6.14
N ALA A 204 -12.89 -14.37 -4.98
CA ALA A 204 -14.17 -13.68 -4.89
C ALA A 204 -14.14 -12.33 -5.59
N MET A 205 -13.03 -11.59 -5.45
CA MET A 205 -12.86 -10.29 -6.11
C MET A 205 -12.81 -10.39 -7.64
N GLN A 206 -12.10 -11.38 -8.20
CA GLN A 206 -12.06 -11.61 -9.65
C GLN A 206 -13.46 -11.84 -10.21
N GLU A 207 -14.28 -12.61 -9.49
CA GLU A 207 -15.65 -12.92 -9.90
C GLU A 207 -16.63 -11.77 -9.63
N ALA A 208 -16.37 -10.87 -8.69
CA ALA A 208 -17.28 -9.76 -8.40
C ALA A 208 -17.25 -8.67 -9.47
N ASP A 209 -18.40 -8.10 -9.82
CA ASP A 209 -18.53 -6.93 -10.70
C ASP A 209 -18.62 -5.62 -9.89
N LEU A 210 -19.08 -5.70 -8.64
CA LEU A 210 -19.08 -4.62 -7.66
C LEU A 210 -18.81 -5.18 -6.26
N MET A 211 -18.07 -4.42 -5.44
CA MET A 211 -17.90 -4.71 -4.02
C MET A 211 -18.78 -3.78 -3.17
N LEU A 212 -19.61 -4.35 -2.31
CA LEU A 212 -20.33 -3.66 -1.24
C LEU A 212 -19.57 -3.84 0.08
N GLY A 213 -19.04 -2.75 0.63
CA GLY A 213 -18.31 -2.79 1.90
C GLY A 213 -18.68 -1.62 2.81
N ASP A 214 -17.87 -1.41 3.85
CA ASP A 214 -18.06 -0.33 4.83
C ASP A 214 -16.87 0.64 4.80
N PHE A 215 -15.95 0.53 5.75
CA PHE A 215 -14.79 1.41 5.94
C PHE A 215 -13.45 0.65 5.80
N SER A 216 -13.49 -0.57 5.27
CA SER A 216 -12.31 -1.42 5.12
C SER A 216 -11.35 -0.94 4.03
N GLY A 217 -10.04 -1.08 4.29
CA GLY A 217 -9.00 -0.85 3.28
C GLY A 217 -9.11 -1.77 2.06
N ILE A 218 -9.78 -2.91 2.18
CA ILE A 218 -9.97 -3.89 1.09
C ILE A 218 -10.73 -3.33 -0.11
N LEU A 219 -11.52 -2.27 0.10
CA LEU A 219 -12.20 -1.54 -0.97
C LEU A 219 -11.21 -0.99 -2.00
N PHE A 220 -10.07 -0.50 -1.52
CA PHE A 220 -9.03 0.08 -2.35
C PHE A 220 -8.17 -1.01 -3.00
N ASP A 221 -7.97 -2.16 -2.34
CA ASP A 221 -7.33 -3.32 -2.96
C ASP A 221 -8.16 -3.81 -4.15
N PHE A 222 -9.48 -3.92 -3.97
CA PHE A 222 -10.41 -4.31 -5.03
C PHE A 222 -10.36 -3.32 -6.20
N LEU A 223 -10.44 -2.02 -5.91
CA LEU A 223 -10.36 -0.98 -6.91
C LEU A 223 -9.02 -1.03 -7.67
N CYS A 224 -7.90 -1.10 -6.95
CA CYS A 224 -6.58 -1.08 -7.59
C CYS A 224 -6.30 -2.35 -8.39
N LEU A 225 -6.66 -3.53 -7.89
CA LEU A 225 -6.42 -4.79 -8.60
C LEU A 225 -7.34 -4.98 -9.80
N PHE A 226 -8.63 -4.68 -9.65
CA PHE A 226 -9.65 -5.07 -10.64
C PHE A 226 -10.21 -3.90 -11.45
N SER A 227 -9.97 -2.65 -11.04
CA SER A 227 -10.55 -1.44 -11.65
C SER A 227 -12.08 -1.49 -11.71
N LYS A 228 -12.71 -2.05 -10.67
CA LYS A 228 -14.16 -2.23 -10.56
C LYS A 228 -14.77 -1.30 -9.51
N PRO A 229 -16.05 -0.93 -9.67
CA PRO A 229 -16.71 0.03 -8.78
C PRO A 229 -16.97 -0.55 -7.38
N ILE A 230 -17.05 0.36 -6.41
CA ILE A 230 -17.37 0.03 -5.02
C ILE A 230 -18.63 0.75 -4.55
N ALA A 231 -19.40 0.10 -3.69
CA ALA A 231 -20.47 0.73 -2.93
C ALA A 231 -20.17 0.60 -1.43
N THR A 232 -20.57 1.59 -0.65
CA THR A 232 -20.39 1.58 0.80
C THR A 232 -21.68 1.92 1.50
N MET A 233 -21.97 1.27 2.63
CA MET A 233 -23.00 1.79 3.53
C MET A 233 -22.54 3.14 4.09
N GLU A 234 -23.46 4.11 4.23
CA GLU A 234 -23.15 5.40 4.84
C GLU A 234 -22.74 5.19 6.30
N PHE A 235 -21.60 5.76 6.68
CA PHE A 235 -21.07 5.66 8.04
C PHE A 235 -20.65 7.03 8.54
N ASN A 236 -20.77 7.20 9.86
CA ASN A 236 -20.22 8.34 10.57
C ASN A 236 -18.90 7.92 11.21
N PHE A 237 -17.80 8.49 10.74
CA PHE A 237 -16.49 8.22 11.31
C PHE A 237 -16.29 9.06 12.56
N ASN A 238 -16.14 8.41 13.72
CA ASN A 238 -15.74 9.10 14.94
C ASN A 238 -14.23 9.34 14.89
N ILE A 239 -13.82 10.60 14.79
CA ILE A 239 -12.42 11.00 14.68
C ILE A 239 -11.66 10.88 16.02
N THR A 240 -12.38 10.76 17.14
CA THR A 240 -11.78 10.72 18.47
C THR A 240 -10.79 9.57 18.58
N GLY A 241 -9.56 9.87 18.98
CA GLY A 241 -8.50 8.88 19.14
C GLY A 241 -7.73 8.55 17.85
N TYR A 242 -7.93 9.30 16.78
CA TYR A 242 -7.16 9.20 15.53
C TYR A 242 -6.25 10.41 15.34
N ASP A 243 -5.11 10.23 14.66
CA ASP A 243 -4.15 11.31 14.38
C ASP A 243 -4.79 12.51 13.67
N LEU A 244 -5.84 12.27 12.89
CA LEU A 244 -6.56 13.33 12.19
C LEU A 244 -7.32 14.29 13.11
N GLU A 245 -7.66 13.88 14.34
CA GLU A 245 -8.33 14.71 15.34
C GLU A 245 -7.58 16.02 15.61
N ASP A 246 -6.24 15.98 15.54
CA ASP A 246 -5.38 17.14 15.77
C ASP A 246 -5.36 18.12 14.56
N ILE A 247 -5.85 17.69 13.40
CA ILE A 247 -5.58 18.35 12.11
C ILE A 247 -6.86 18.80 11.40
N TYR A 248 -7.85 17.92 11.22
CA TYR A 248 -9.11 18.23 10.51
C TYR A 248 -10.27 17.31 10.90
N ASP A 249 -11.51 17.72 10.62
CA ASP A 249 -12.73 17.03 11.08
C ASP A 249 -13.23 15.92 10.15
N THR A 250 -12.61 15.73 8.97
CA THR A 250 -13.11 14.80 7.95
C THR A 250 -11.99 13.96 7.37
N PRO A 251 -12.09 12.61 7.43
CA PRO A 251 -11.07 11.74 6.89
C PRO A 251 -11.06 11.77 5.36
N TRP A 252 -9.87 11.64 4.78
CA TRP A 252 -9.62 11.60 3.34
C TRP A 252 -10.51 10.57 2.61
N VAL A 253 -10.73 9.41 3.25
CA VAL A 253 -11.54 8.32 2.69
C VAL A 253 -12.96 8.76 2.32
N LYS A 254 -13.55 9.71 3.07
CA LYS A 254 -14.90 10.22 2.78
C LYS A 254 -14.95 10.91 1.43
N GLY A 255 -13.95 11.75 1.13
CA GLY A 255 -13.83 12.43 -0.16
C GLY A 255 -13.42 11.47 -1.29
N ALA A 256 -12.60 10.47 -0.98
CA ALA A 256 -12.21 9.44 -1.96
C ALA A 256 -13.42 8.61 -2.41
N LEU A 257 -14.19 8.05 -1.47
CA LEU A 257 -15.36 7.21 -1.74
C LEU A 257 -16.43 7.91 -2.58
N GLN A 258 -16.65 9.22 -2.37
CA GLN A 258 -17.56 10.01 -3.19
C GLN A 258 -17.19 10.07 -4.68
N LYS A 259 -15.91 9.90 -5.02
CA LYS A 259 -15.42 9.94 -6.41
C LYS A 259 -15.45 8.58 -7.09
N ILE A 260 -15.19 7.52 -6.34
CA ILE A 260 -14.92 6.16 -6.87
C ILE A 260 -16.05 5.17 -6.61
N GLY A 261 -17.11 5.59 -5.91
CA GLY A 261 -18.13 4.68 -5.43
C GLY A 261 -19.46 5.33 -5.11
N ARG A 262 -20.39 4.52 -4.63
CA ARG A 262 -21.74 4.92 -4.22
C ARG A 262 -21.94 4.72 -2.71
N SER A 263 -22.30 5.78 -1.99
CA SER A 263 -22.68 5.69 -0.56
C SER A 263 -24.17 5.41 -0.39
N ILE A 264 -24.53 4.22 0.09
CA ILE A 264 -25.90 3.75 0.30
C ILE A 264 -26.42 4.19 1.67
N LYS A 265 -27.56 4.90 1.68
CA LYS A 265 -28.22 5.28 2.93
C LYS A 265 -29.15 4.20 3.46
N ASP A 266 -29.47 4.26 4.75
CA ASP A 266 -30.35 3.31 5.42
C ASP A 266 -31.74 3.23 4.75
N GLU A 267 -32.27 4.35 4.25
CA GLU A 267 -33.58 4.42 3.59
C GLU A 267 -33.57 3.78 2.19
N GLU A 268 -32.39 3.60 1.59
CA GLU A 268 -32.22 3.00 0.27
C GLU A 268 -32.10 1.46 0.34
N ILE A 269 -31.83 0.89 1.53
CA ILE A 269 -31.65 -0.56 1.74
C ILE A 269 -32.83 -1.38 1.19
N PRO A 270 -34.12 -1.02 1.40
CA PRO A 270 -35.23 -1.79 0.83
C PRO A 270 -35.19 -1.93 -0.69
N ASN A 271 -34.54 -0.98 -1.39
CA ASN A 271 -34.40 -0.95 -2.85
C ASN A 271 -32.97 -1.22 -3.30
N LEU A 272 -32.13 -1.82 -2.43
CA LEU A 272 -30.69 -1.95 -2.64
C LEU A 272 -30.33 -2.57 -4.00
N ALA A 273 -31.05 -3.61 -4.43
CA ALA A 273 -30.80 -4.26 -5.71
C ALA A 273 -30.87 -3.27 -6.88
N SER A 274 -31.95 -2.49 -6.97
CA SER A 274 -32.15 -1.49 -8.03
C SER A 274 -31.11 -0.36 -7.97
N VAL A 275 -30.69 0.03 -6.76
CA VAL A 275 -29.67 1.07 -6.58
C VAL A 275 -28.32 0.58 -7.11
N LEU A 276 -27.92 -0.65 -6.78
CA LEU A 276 -26.67 -1.23 -7.28
C LEU A 276 -26.71 -1.47 -8.79
N GLU A 277 -27.84 -1.92 -9.33
CA GLU A 277 -28.04 -2.12 -10.77
C GLU A 277 -27.86 -0.80 -11.54
N SER A 278 -28.55 0.26 -11.11
CA SER A 278 -28.43 1.59 -11.74
C SER A 278 -27.01 2.14 -11.70
N PHE A 279 -26.25 1.81 -10.65
CA PHE A 279 -24.87 2.25 -10.51
C PHE A 279 -23.90 1.46 -11.40
N LEU A 280 -24.14 0.16 -11.58
CA LEU A 280 -23.39 -0.70 -12.51
C LEU A 280 -23.67 -0.36 -13.98
N GLU A 281 -24.87 0.12 -14.28
CA GLU A 281 -25.30 0.47 -15.64
C GLU A 281 -24.95 1.92 -16.07
N ASP A 282 -24.30 2.72 -15.22
CA ASP A 282 -23.92 4.08 -15.57
C ASP A 282 -22.89 4.11 -16.72
N LYS A 283 -23.32 4.66 -17.86
CA LYS A 283 -22.51 4.81 -19.08
C LYS A 283 -21.82 6.16 -19.21
N SER A 284 -21.88 7.02 -18.19
CA SER A 284 -21.24 8.34 -18.20
C SER A 284 -19.72 8.29 -18.42
N GLY A 285 -19.08 7.19 -18.03
CA GLY A 285 -17.63 6.99 -18.08
C GLY A 285 -16.86 7.76 -16.99
N ILE A 286 -17.52 8.64 -16.23
CA ILE A 286 -16.92 9.45 -15.18
C ILE A 286 -16.37 8.56 -14.07
N LEU A 287 -17.13 7.54 -13.65
CA LEU A 287 -16.73 6.59 -12.62
C LEU A 287 -15.46 5.83 -13.00
N ASN A 288 -15.40 5.30 -14.23
CA ASN A 288 -14.23 4.57 -14.73
C ASN A 288 -12.99 5.46 -14.80
N LYS A 289 -13.15 6.72 -15.19
CA LYS A 289 -12.08 7.72 -15.16
C LYS A 289 -11.59 7.95 -13.73
N ASN A 290 -12.49 8.19 -12.78
CA ASN A 290 -12.14 8.43 -11.38
C ASN A 290 -11.43 7.22 -10.75
N ILE A 291 -11.88 6.00 -11.07
CA ILE A 291 -11.24 4.75 -10.63
C ILE A 291 -9.82 4.64 -11.20
N ALA A 292 -9.62 4.94 -12.48
CA ALA A 292 -8.30 4.91 -13.10
C ALA A 292 -7.34 5.92 -12.45
N GLU A 293 -7.79 7.16 -12.24
CA GLU A 293 -7.02 8.21 -11.56
C GLU A 293 -6.69 7.83 -10.12
N MET A 294 -7.65 7.26 -9.39
CA MET A 294 -7.42 6.79 -8.01
C MET A 294 -6.41 5.64 -7.97
N LYS A 295 -6.49 4.69 -8.91
CA LYS A 295 -5.52 3.58 -9.01
C LYS A 295 -4.11 4.10 -9.26
N GLU A 296 -3.94 5.04 -10.19
CA GLU A 296 -2.65 5.68 -10.47
C GLU A 296 -2.12 6.42 -9.24
N LEU A 297 -2.99 7.15 -8.54
CA LEU A 297 -2.65 7.86 -7.32
C LEU A 297 -2.20 6.93 -6.18
N LEU A 298 -2.82 5.76 -6.03
CA LEU A 298 -2.61 4.89 -4.87
C LEU A 298 -1.55 3.81 -5.09
N TRP A 299 -1.31 3.35 -6.32
CA TRP A 299 -0.45 2.19 -6.57
C TRP A 299 0.78 2.58 -7.40
N HIS A 300 1.71 3.30 -6.76
CA HIS A 300 3.01 3.61 -7.35
C HIS A 300 3.92 2.38 -7.35
N TYR A 301 4.88 2.36 -8.29
CA TYR A 301 5.91 1.30 -8.42
C TYR A 301 5.35 -0.12 -8.57
N GLN A 302 4.21 -0.27 -9.26
CA GLN A 302 3.53 -1.56 -9.47
C GLN A 302 4.49 -2.66 -9.94
N GLY A 303 4.47 -3.79 -9.25
CA GLY A 303 5.33 -4.95 -9.51
C GLY A 303 6.80 -4.78 -9.10
N THR A 304 7.20 -3.62 -8.59
CA THR A 304 8.59 -3.31 -8.19
C THR A 304 8.69 -2.73 -6.78
N SER A 305 7.58 -2.64 -6.02
CA SER A 305 7.53 -1.98 -4.71
C SER A 305 8.51 -2.62 -3.71
N ALA A 306 8.67 -3.94 -3.76
CA ALA A 306 9.62 -4.66 -2.91
C ALA A 306 11.09 -4.30 -3.24
N GLU A 307 11.42 -4.16 -4.53
CA GLU A 307 12.75 -3.76 -4.97
C GLU A 307 13.04 -2.31 -4.55
N VAL A 308 12.09 -1.41 -4.75
CA VAL A 308 12.20 0.00 -4.35
C VAL A 308 12.35 0.10 -2.83
N SER A 309 11.51 -0.58 -2.05
CA SER A 309 11.61 -0.62 -0.58
C SER A 309 12.98 -1.16 -0.13
N THR A 310 13.48 -2.21 -0.78
CA THR A 310 14.80 -2.78 -0.47
C THR A 310 15.94 -1.79 -0.76
N LYS A 311 15.87 -1.08 -1.89
CA LYS A 311 16.84 -0.03 -2.23
C LYS A 311 16.86 1.08 -1.17
N GLU A 312 15.70 1.47 -0.63
CA GLU A 312 15.63 2.45 0.46
C GLU A 312 16.23 1.93 1.77
N LEU A 313 15.98 0.66 2.13
CA LEU A 313 16.63 0.04 3.28
C LEU A 313 18.15 -0.01 3.13
N LEU A 314 18.66 -0.31 1.92
CA LEU A 314 20.10 -0.32 1.65
C LEU A 314 20.71 1.08 1.77
N LYS A 315 20.00 2.14 1.33
CA LYS A 315 20.43 3.54 1.54
C LYS A 315 20.52 3.87 3.02
N ILE A 316 19.51 3.50 3.81
CA ILE A 316 19.51 3.70 5.26
C ILE A 316 20.68 2.94 5.90
N HIS A 317 20.89 1.67 5.53
CA HIS A 317 21.97 0.86 6.10
C HIS A 317 23.35 1.43 5.75
N ARG A 318 23.53 1.87 4.51
CA ARG A 318 24.73 2.59 4.08
C ARG A 318 24.98 3.83 4.96
N ASN A 319 23.96 4.65 5.20
CA ASN A 319 24.10 5.83 6.06
C ASN A 319 24.47 5.47 7.51
N ILE A 320 23.95 4.37 8.04
CA ILE A 320 24.31 3.84 9.36
C ILE A 320 25.80 3.44 9.39
N LEU A 321 26.26 2.71 8.37
CA LEU A 321 27.66 2.28 8.26
C LEU A 321 28.60 3.49 8.10
N GLU A 322 28.26 4.44 7.23
CA GLU A 322 29.02 5.68 7.04
C GLU A 322 29.12 6.48 8.35
N SER A 323 28.00 6.60 9.08
CA SER A 323 27.99 7.26 10.40
C SER A 323 28.85 6.51 11.43
N SER A 324 28.90 5.17 11.35
CA SER A 324 29.71 4.35 12.26
C SER A 324 31.21 4.50 12.08
N LEU A 325 31.67 5.02 10.93
CA LEU A 325 33.09 5.26 10.67
C LEU A 325 33.66 6.41 11.50
N GLY A 326 32.82 7.34 11.97
CA GLY A 326 33.25 8.50 12.76
C GLY A 326 34.39 9.28 12.09
N GLU A 327 35.49 9.50 12.82
CA GLU A 327 36.67 10.22 12.32
C GLU A 327 37.33 9.56 11.10
N LYS A 328 37.13 8.24 10.88
CA LYS A 328 37.71 7.51 9.75
C LYS A 328 36.94 7.73 8.45
N TYR A 329 35.82 8.45 8.48
CA TYR A 329 34.99 8.68 7.30
C TYR A 329 35.76 9.40 6.17
N SER A 330 36.64 10.36 6.51
CA SER A 330 37.48 11.07 5.53
C SER A 330 38.43 10.13 4.78
N ILE A 331 39.01 9.15 5.47
CA ILE A 331 39.90 8.13 4.90
C ILE A 331 39.12 7.23 3.96
N TYR A 332 37.94 6.76 4.38
CA TYR A 332 37.06 5.95 3.55
C TYR A 332 36.68 6.69 2.26
N GLN A 333 36.27 7.96 2.35
CA GLN A 333 35.92 8.76 1.17
C GLN A 333 37.10 8.88 0.19
N HIS A 334 38.31 9.10 0.70
CA HIS A 334 39.51 9.16 -0.13
C HIS A 334 39.77 7.82 -0.84
N LEU A 335 39.67 6.69 -0.13
CA LEU A 335 39.80 5.35 -0.71
C LEU A 335 38.72 5.08 -1.78
N SER A 336 37.47 5.44 -1.52
CA SER A 336 36.38 5.30 -2.50
C SER A 336 36.63 6.12 -3.76
N CYS A 337 37.16 7.34 -3.63
CA CYS A 337 37.53 8.18 -4.77
C CYS A 337 38.65 7.55 -5.60
N LEU A 338 39.71 7.05 -4.94
CA LEU A 338 40.80 6.34 -5.62
C LEU A 338 40.30 5.10 -6.35
N ASN A 339 39.46 4.28 -5.72
CA ASN A 339 38.90 3.08 -6.35
C ASN A 339 38.05 3.43 -7.58
N ALA A 340 37.20 4.46 -7.52
CA ALA A 340 36.41 4.89 -8.67
C ALA A 340 37.28 5.33 -9.87
N ILE A 341 38.43 5.97 -9.61
CA ILE A 341 39.40 6.32 -10.67
C ILE A 341 40.03 5.06 -11.26
N LEU A 342 40.42 4.10 -10.42
CA LEU A 342 41.04 2.84 -10.86
C LEU A 342 40.05 1.94 -11.64
N ASP A 343 38.79 1.87 -11.20
CA ASP A 343 37.72 1.08 -11.82
C ASP A 343 37.25 1.67 -13.15
N SER A 344 37.18 3.01 -13.26
CA SER A 344 36.90 3.65 -14.55
C SER A 344 38.04 3.41 -15.54
N THR A 345 39.29 3.43 -15.08
CA THR A 345 40.48 3.15 -15.92
C THR A 345 40.48 1.71 -16.46
N THR A 346 39.99 0.73 -15.69
CA THR A 346 39.87 -0.67 -16.14
C THR A 346 38.73 -0.90 -17.13
N MET A 347 37.61 -0.16 -17.05
CA MET A 347 36.57 -0.22 -18.09
C MET A 347 37.05 0.36 -19.44
N TYR A 348 37.85 1.43 -19.43
CA TYR A 348 38.41 2.00 -20.68
C TYR A 348 39.48 1.12 -21.32
N GLN A 349 40.16 0.22 -20.58
CA GLN A 349 41.09 -0.74 -21.16
C GLN A 349 40.40 -1.93 -21.86
N THR A 350 39.09 -2.12 -21.67
CA THR A 350 38.32 -3.22 -22.29
C THR A 350 37.49 -2.79 -23.51
N LYS A 351 37.41 -1.50 -23.81
CA LYS A 351 36.81 -0.96 -25.04
C LYS A 351 37.80 -0.08 -25.78
N ASP A 352 38.23 -0.56 -26.94
CA ASP A 352 38.99 0.13 -27.99
C ASP A 352 40.48 0.43 -27.72
N SER A 353 41.29 -0.59 -28.04
CA SER A 353 42.51 -0.36 -28.81
C SER A 353 42.14 0.24 -30.18
N ASN A 354 41.94 1.56 -30.26
CA ASN A 354 42.14 2.43 -31.44
C ASN A 354 41.33 3.75 -31.34
N ILE A 355 41.69 4.67 -30.44
CA ILE A 355 41.33 6.10 -30.60
C ILE A 355 42.53 6.95 -30.17
N SER A 356 42.93 7.92 -31.00
CA SER A 356 44.14 8.73 -30.80
C SER A 356 44.00 9.72 -29.62
N GLU A 357 45.07 9.86 -28.84
CA GLU A 357 45.17 10.65 -27.60
C GLU A 357 44.75 12.13 -27.71
N ASN A 358 44.68 12.70 -28.93
CA ASN A 358 44.39 14.12 -29.14
C ASN A 358 42.89 14.47 -29.13
N GLU A 359 41.98 13.53 -29.39
CA GLU A 359 40.53 13.78 -29.24
C GLU A 359 40.06 13.67 -27.78
N MET A 360 40.83 13.00 -26.91
CA MET A 360 40.51 12.84 -25.48
C MET A 360 40.67 14.12 -24.65
N ARG A 361 41.66 14.97 -24.94
CA ARG A 361 41.92 16.17 -24.12
C ARG A 361 40.83 17.24 -24.23
N ASN A 362 40.18 17.36 -25.38
CA ASN A 362 39.17 18.39 -25.61
C ASN A 362 37.81 18.08 -24.96
N ASN A 363 37.46 16.80 -24.79
CA ASN A 363 36.21 16.38 -24.15
C ASN A 363 36.25 16.40 -22.61
N ILE A 364 37.44 16.30 -22.01
CA ILE A 364 37.61 16.37 -20.55
C ILE A 364 37.45 17.82 -20.05
N PHE A 365 37.92 18.80 -20.82
CA PHE A 365 37.84 20.22 -20.44
C PHE A 365 36.45 20.85 -20.66
N SER A 366 35.69 20.41 -21.65
CA SER A 366 34.33 20.92 -21.92
C SER A 366 33.31 20.47 -20.87
N ASN A 367 33.39 19.23 -20.38
CA ASN A 367 32.49 18.72 -19.35
C ASN A 367 32.78 19.26 -17.93
N GLN A 368 34.01 19.69 -17.64
CA GLN A 368 34.35 20.31 -16.35
C GLN A 368 33.90 21.78 -16.24
N LEU A 369 33.71 22.48 -17.36
CA LEU A 369 33.22 23.87 -17.36
C LEU A 369 31.70 23.97 -17.14
N GLN A 370 30.92 22.98 -17.56
CA GLN A 370 29.47 22.96 -17.28
C GLN A 370 29.14 22.62 -15.82
N ASN A 371 29.96 21.80 -15.14
CA ASN A 371 29.72 21.43 -13.75
C ASN A 371 30.26 22.43 -12.71
N LYS A 372 31.12 23.39 -13.10
CA LYS A 372 31.66 24.42 -12.19
C LYS A 372 30.78 25.67 -12.06
N ALA A 373 29.65 25.76 -12.76
CA ALA A 373 28.74 26.90 -12.67
C ALA A 373 27.76 26.85 -11.49
N GLN A 374 27.70 25.75 -10.71
CA GLN A 374 26.60 25.56 -9.74
C GLN A 374 27.00 25.41 -8.26
N THR A 375 28.28 25.50 -7.91
CA THR A 375 28.67 25.53 -6.49
C THR A 375 29.92 26.37 -6.28
N ALA A 376 29.73 27.68 -6.21
CA ALA A 376 30.71 28.60 -5.65
C ALA A 376 30.22 29.01 -4.26
N TYR A 377 30.89 28.56 -3.19
CA TYR A 377 31.06 29.33 -1.96
C TYR A 377 32.23 28.76 -1.14
N ASN A 378 33.27 29.60 -1.03
CA ASN A 378 34.29 29.74 0.02
C ASN A 378 35.02 28.51 0.55
N TYR A 379 36.32 28.42 0.26
CA TYR A 379 37.36 28.42 1.32
C TYR A 379 38.65 29.06 0.78
N SER A 380 39.12 30.06 1.51
CA SER A 380 40.38 30.77 1.33
C SER A 380 41.56 29.93 1.86
N PHE A 381 42.61 29.79 1.06
CA PHE A 381 43.90 29.25 1.48
C PHE A 381 44.65 30.31 2.31
N VAL A 382 45.07 29.96 3.53
CA VAL A 382 46.12 30.67 4.27
C VAL A 382 47.40 29.84 4.15
N SER A 383 48.39 30.35 3.41
CA SER A 383 49.74 29.81 3.40
C SER A 383 50.56 30.47 4.52
N ASN A 384 51.03 29.68 5.46
CA ASN A 384 52.09 30.11 6.38
C ASN A 384 53.19 29.03 6.36
N VAL A 385 54.24 29.29 5.58
CA VAL A 385 55.49 28.55 5.63
C VAL A 385 56.47 29.47 6.35
N GLY A 386 56.79 29.11 7.58
CA GLY A 386 57.87 29.74 8.34
C GLY A 386 59.23 29.31 7.79
N GLY A 387 60.17 30.26 7.79
CA GLY A 387 61.58 29.98 7.55
C GLY A 387 62.43 31.23 7.80
N GLY A 388 63.31 31.15 8.79
CA GLY A 388 64.59 31.87 8.77
C GLY A 388 64.85 32.90 9.87
N GLN A 389 65.57 32.44 10.91
CA GLN A 389 66.37 33.15 11.92
C GLN A 389 65.66 33.89 13.05
#